data_AF-A0A3B4XFH1-F1
#
_entry.id   AF-A0A3B4XFH1-F1
#
_cell.length_a   1.000
_cell.length_b   1.000
_cell.length_c   1.000
_cell.angle_alpha   90.00
_cell.angle_beta   90.00
_cell.angle_gamma   90.00
#
_symmetry.space_group_name_H-M   'P 1'
#
loop_
_entity.id
_entity.type
_entity.pdbx_description
1 polymer ?
#
loop_
_entity_poly.entity_id
_entity_poly.type
_entity_poly.pdbx_seq_one_letter_code
_entity_poly.pdbx_strand_id
1 'polypeptide(L)'
;MDQNNLARVFGPTIVGHGMSEPSPTTIMRDTNTQPKVICRLLSLSEDYWRRVLAVQTDQVSSLSSTIKTYSQEGQGEFTEVNSFITFKSLHSAFL
;
A
#
# COMPACT_ATOMS: atom_id res chain seq x y z
N MET A 1 -16.94 -0.03 -7.03
CA MET A 1 -17.24 -0.08 -5.57
C MET A 1 -17.09 1.35 -5.05
N ASP A 2 -17.97 1.85 -4.16
CA ASP A 2 -17.82 3.25 -3.70
C ASP A 2 -16.79 3.41 -2.57
N GLN A 3 -16.32 4.65 -2.39
CA GLN A 3 -15.28 5.01 -1.42
C GLN A 3 -15.66 4.65 0.03
N ASN A 4 -16.95 4.71 0.40
CA ASN A 4 -17.39 4.40 1.76
C ASN A 4 -17.31 2.89 2.03
N ASN A 5 -17.67 2.08 1.04
CA ASN A 5 -17.56 0.62 1.11
C ASN A 5 -16.09 0.20 1.21
N LEU A 6 -15.22 0.81 0.40
CA LEU A 6 -13.77 0.58 0.48
C LEU A 6 -13.21 0.99 1.86
N ALA A 7 -13.61 2.15 2.38
CA ALA A 7 -13.15 2.64 3.67
C ALA A 7 -13.53 1.73 4.84
N ARG A 8 -14.71 1.09 4.79
CA ARG A 8 -15.14 0.14 5.82
C ARG A 8 -14.30 -1.14 5.82
N VAL A 9 -13.95 -1.63 4.64
CA VAL A 9 -13.13 -2.85 4.50
C VAL A 9 -11.67 -2.57 4.88
N PHE A 10 -11.10 -1.50 4.34
CA PHE A 10 -9.68 -1.20 4.54
C PHE A 10 -9.35 -0.53 5.87
N GLY A 11 -10.35 0.04 6.57
CA GLY A 11 -10.16 0.67 7.88
C GLY A 11 -9.43 -0.26 8.87
N PRO A 12 -10.01 -1.42 9.21
CA PRO A 12 -9.37 -2.37 10.10
C PRO A 12 -8.06 -2.94 9.55
N THR A 13 -7.96 -3.16 8.24
CA THR A 13 -6.80 -3.83 7.61
C THR A 13 -5.55 -2.96 7.55
N ILE A 14 -5.67 -1.66 7.26
CA ILE A 14 -4.53 -0.77 7.06
C ILE A 14 -4.27 0.09 8.30
N VAL A 15 -5.33 0.58 8.97
CA VAL A 15 -5.17 1.47 10.12
C VAL A 15 -4.91 0.68 11.40
N GLY A 16 -5.64 -0.42 11.61
CA GLY A 16 -5.48 -1.27 12.79
C GLY A 16 -5.69 -0.52 14.11
N HIS A 17 -4.90 -0.90 15.13
CA HIS A 17 -4.94 -0.34 16.49
C HIS A 17 -3.55 0.12 16.92
N GLY A 18 -3.48 1.11 17.81
CA GLY A 18 -2.22 1.65 18.32
C GLY A 18 -1.44 0.74 19.30
N MET A 19 -1.88 -0.50 19.48
CA MET A 19 -1.29 -1.48 20.40
C MET A 19 -1.58 -2.91 19.93
N SER A 20 -0.74 -3.86 20.33
CA SER A 20 -0.86 -5.28 19.92
C SER A 20 -2.14 -5.93 20.43
N GLU A 21 -2.50 -5.69 21.69
CA GLU A 21 -3.65 -6.34 22.36
C GLU A 21 -4.63 -5.27 22.86
N PRO A 22 -5.45 -4.68 21.96
CA PRO A 22 -6.41 -3.66 22.34
C PRO A 22 -7.58 -4.26 23.13
N SER A 23 -8.02 -3.54 24.17
CA SER A 23 -9.23 -3.92 24.90
C SER A 23 -10.47 -3.87 23.99
N PRO A 24 -11.55 -4.62 24.28
CA PRO A 24 -12.78 -4.58 23.48
C PRO A 24 -13.36 -3.17 23.31
N THR A 25 -13.27 -2.33 24.34
CA THR A 25 -13.76 -0.94 24.28
C THR A 25 -12.89 -0.06 23.37
N THR A 26 -11.57 -0.29 23.34
CA THR A 26 -10.65 0.32 22.38
C THR A 26 -10.98 -0.12 20.95
N ILE A 27 -11.19 -1.42 20.72
CA ILE A 27 -11.55 -1.96 19.40
C ILE A 27 -12.82 -1.28 18.86
N MET A 28 -13.88 -1.20 19.68
CA MET A 28 -15.14 -0.56 19.29
C MET A 28 -14.95 0.93 18.98
N ARG A 29 -14.16 1.65 19.78
CA ARG A 29 -13.88 3.07 19.54
C ARG A 29 -13.15 3.25 18.21
N ASP A 30 -12.07 2.51 18.01
CA ASP A 30 -11.18 2.69 16.86
C ASP A 30 -11.89 2.30 15.56
N THR A 31 -12.66 1.21 15.56
CA THR A 31 -13.47 0.75 14.40
C THR A 31 -14.36 1.87 13.83
N ASN A 32 -14.88 2.76 14.67
CA ASN A 32 -15.70 3.89 14.21
C ASN A 32 -14.89 5.02 13.56
N THR A 33 -13.58 5.09 13.81
CA THR A 33 -12.68 6.14 13.31
C THR A 33 -11.89 5.69 12.08
N GLN A 34 -11.54 4.40 11.98
CA GLN A 34 -10.71 3.88 10.89
C GLN A 34 -11.27 4.17 9.48
N PRO A 35 -12.58 4.03 9.19
CA PRO A 35 -13.10 4.36 7.86
C PRO A 35 -12.91 5.84 7.51
N LYS A 36 -12.94 6.75 8.50
CA LYS A 36 -12.73 8.18 8.26
C LYS A 36 -11.30 8.46 7.82
N VAL A 37 -10.33 7.74 8.39
CA VAL A 37 -8.92 7.82 7.99
C VAL A 37 -8.77 7.37 6.54
N ILE A 38 -9.36 6.23 6.16
CA ILE A 38 -9.29 5.75 4.77
C ILE A 38 -10.00 6.68 3.80
N CYS A 39 -11.17 7.23 4.15
CA CYS A 39 -11.82 8.22 3.31
C CYS A 39 -10.92 9.44 3.05
N ARG A 40 -10.19 9.92 4.06
CA ARG A 40 -9.24 11.02 3.89
C ARG A 40 -8.05 10.62 3.02
N LEU A 41 -7.52 9.42 3.20
CA LEU A 41 -6.45 8.86 2.38
C LEU A 41 -6.86 8.80 0.91
N LEU A 42 -8.04 8.25 0.61
CA LEU A 42 -8.59 8.12 -0.74
C LEU A 42 -9.00 9.46 -1.37
N SER A 43 -9.20 10.51 -0.56
CA SER A 43 -9.52 11.86 -1.07
C SER A 43 -8.31 12.64 -1.57
N LEU A 44 -7.09 12.15 -1.32
CA LEU A 44 -5.88 12.76 -1.86
C LEU A 44 -5.86 12.64 -3.38
N SER A 45 -5.36 13.66 -4.06
CA SER A 45 -5.35 13.70 -5.52
C SER A 45 -4.43 12.62 -6.10
N GLU A 46 -4.72 12.21 -7.33
CA GLU A 46 -3.87 11.27 -8.06
C GLU A 46 -2.42 11.78 -8.18
N ASP A 47 -2.23 13.08 -8.43
CA ASP A 47 -0.90 13.69 -8.52
C ASP A 47 -0.10 13.57 -7.22
N TYR A 48 -0.76 13.62 -6.06
CA TYR A 48 -0.09 13.39 -4.78
C TYR A 48 0.49 11.98 -4.74
N TRP A 49 -0.33 10.98 -5.07
CA TRP A 49 0.10 9.59 -5.08
C TRP A 49 1.18 9.30 -6.12
N ARG A 50 1.07 9.86 -7.33
CA ARG A 50 2.09 9.74 -8.37
C ARG A 50 3.47 10.22 -7.89
N ARG A 51 3.52 11.33 -7.17
CA ARG A 51 4.79 11.83 -6.59
C ARG A 51 5.36 10.91 -5.53
N VAL A 52 4.52 10.41 -4.61
CA VAL A 52 4.95 9.46 -3.56
C VAL A 52 5.55 8.19 -4.19
N LEU A 53 4.94 7.70 -5.26
CA LEU A 53 5.39 6.49 -5.95
C LEU A 53 6.62 6.72 -6.82
N ALA A 54 6.73 7.87 -7.49
CA ALA A 54 7.90 8.21 -8.30
C ALA A 54 9.20 8.27 -7.47
N VAL A 55 9.12 8.80 -6.24
CA VAL A 55 10.27 8.83 -5.31
C VAL A 55 10.78 7.43 -4.97
N GLN A 56 9.92 6.41 -4.95
CA GLN A 56 10.34 5.04 -4.67
C GLN A 56 11.05 4.39 -5.87
N THR A 57 10.66 4.70 -7.10
CA THR A 57 11.31 4.14 -8.30
C THR A 57 12.78 4.54 -8.37
N ASP A 58 13.11 5.81 -8.10
CA ASP A 58 14.49 6.29 -8.19
C ASP A 58 15.40 5.66 -7.11
N GLN A 59 14.88 5.39 -5.91
CA GLN A 59 15.65 4.74 -4.83
C GLN A 59 15.84 3.24 -5.06
N VAL A 60 14.83 2.55 -5.59
CA VAL A 60 14.92 1.11 -5.89
C VAL A 60 15.85 0.86 -7.09
N SER A 61 15.85 1.73 -8.09
CA SER A 61 16.82 1.68 -9.19
C SER A 61 18.26 1.87 -8.69
N SER A 62 18.49 2.75 -7.71
CA SER A 62 19.81 2.96 -7.10
C SER A 62 20.29 1.79 -6.24
N LEU A 63 19.37 1.05 -5.60
CA LEU A 63 19.69 -0.18 -4.85
C LEU A 63 19.94 -1.38 -5.76
N SER A 64 19.26 -1.44 -6.91
CA SER A 64 19.46 -2.49 -7.91
C SER A 64 20.83 -2.40 -8.60
N SER A 65 21.40 -1.21 -8.73
CA SER A 65 22.79 -1.03 -9.23
C SER A 65 23.88 -1.58 -8.31
N THR A 66 23.64 -1.71 -7.00
CA THR A 66 24.61 -2.27 -6.06
C THR A 66 24.60 -3.80 -6.05
N ILE A 67 23.47 -4.44 -6.37
CA ILE A 67 23.33 -5.91 -6.29
C ILE A 67 23.89 -6.60 -7.56
N LYS A 68 24.04 -5.89 -8.69
CA LYS A 68 24.53 -6.48 -9.96
C LYS A 68 26.01 -6.89 -9.97
N THR A 69 26.78 -6.68 -8.89
CA THR A 69 28.21 -7.11 -8.83
C THR A 69 28.41 -8.51 -8.26
N TYR A 70 27.38 -9.17 -7.73
CA TYR A 70 27.45 -10.57 -7.29
C TYR A 70 26.24 -11.34 -7.79
N SER A 71 26.30 -11.87 -9.01
CA SER A 71 25.75 -13.18 -9.40
C SER A 71 25.82 -13.31 -10.91
N GLN A 72 26.72 -14.17 -11.34
CA GLN A 72 26.87 -14.65 -12.69
C GLN A 72 25.81 -15.74 -12.96
N GLU A 73 25.23 -15.68 -14.16
CA GLU A 73 24.51 -16.73 -14.89
C GLU A 73 23.26 -17.38 -14.27
N GLY A 74 22.10 -17.07 -14.86
CA GLY A 74 20.86 -17.82 -14.71
C GLY A 74 19.62 -17.03 -15.11
N GLN A 75 19.11 -17.28 -16.31
CA GLN A 75 17.79 -16.87 -16.83
C GLN A 75 16.71 -16.97 -15.75
N GLY A 76 15.74 -16.09 -15.52
CA GLY A 76 15.16 -14.99 -16.27
C GLY A 76 13.69 -14.91 -15.82
N GLU A 77 13.22 -13.72 -15.43
CA GLU A 77 11.79 -13.35 -15.34
C GLU A 77 10.94 -13.95 -14.19
N PHE A 78 11.13 -13.52 -12.94
CA PHE A 78 10.10 -13.75 -11.88
C PHE A 78 9.92 -12.63 -10.85
N THR A 79 10.78 -11.60 -10.84
CA THR A 79 10.78 -10.60 -9.75
C THR A 79 10.05 -9.29 -10.11
N GLU A 80 10.04 -8.89 -11.38
CA GLU A 80 9.42 -7.62 -11.79
C GLU A 80 7.90 -7.73 -11.95
N VAL A 81 7.41 -8.90 -12.38
CA VAL A 81 5.97 -9.14 -12.63
C VAL A 81 5.16 -9.11 -11.32
N ASN A 82 5.74 -9.58 -10.20
CA ASN A 82 5.02 -9.70 -8.94
C ASN A 82 4.73 -8.35 -8.26
N SER A 83 5.69 -7.41 -8.24
CA SER A 83 5.44 -6.07 -7.65
C SER A 83 4.50 -5.22 -8.51
N PHE A 84 4.57 -5.35 -9.84
CA PHE A 84 3.68 -4.65 -10.76
C PHE A 84 2.23 -5.14 -10.62
N ILE A 85 2.03 -6.44 -10.35
CA ILE A 85 0.71 -7.03 -10.09
C ILE A 85 0.12 -6.53 -8.77
N THR A 86 0.91 -6.41 -7.69
CA THR A 86 0.37 -5.97 -6.39
C THR A 86 -0.19 -4.54 -6.44
N PHE A 87 0.48 -3.62 -7.14
CA PHE A 87 0.05 -2.22 -7.17
C PHE A 87 -0.97 -1.91 -8.27
N LYS A 88 -0.89 -2.55 -9.46
CA LYS A 88 -1.96 -2.46 -10.47
C LYS A 88 -3.26 -3.11 -10.00
N SER A 89 -3.18 -4.21 -9.24
CA SER A 89 -4.36 -4.83 -8.62
C SER A 89 -5.00 -3.88 -7.61
N LEU A 90 -4.19 -3.12 -6.87
CA LEU A 90 -4.68 -2.04 -6.02
C LEU A 90 -5.36 -0.94 -6.86
N HIS A 91 -4.68 -0.39 -7.87
CA HIS A 91 -5.23 0.68 -8.72
C HIS A 91 -6.53 0.27 -9.45
N SER A 92 -6.62 -0.98 -9.93
CA SER A 92 -7.82 -1.50 -10.60
C SER A 92 -8.94 -1.91 -9.64
N ALA A 93 -8.67 -2.06 -8.35
CA ALA A 93 -9.70 -2.28 -7.32
C ALA A 93 -10.31 -0.96 -6.81
N PHE A 94 -9.69 0.17 -7.13
CA PHE A 94 -10.06 1.52 -6.68
C PHE A 94 -10.73 2.39 -7.78
N LEU A 95 -10.98 1.84 -8.97
CA LEU A 95 -11.82 2.38 -10.05
C LEU A 95 -12.90 1.35 -10.42
#